data_AF-Q9RSG5-F1
#
_entry.id   AF-Q9RSG5-F1
#
_cell.length_a   1.000
_cell.length_b   1.000
_cell.length_c   1.000
_cell.angle_alpha   90.00
_cell.angle_beta   90.00
_cell.angle_gamma   90.00
#
_symmetry.space_group_name_H-M   'P 1'
#
loop_
_entity.id
_entity.type
_entity.pdbx_description
1 polymer ?
#
loop_
_entity_poly.entity_id
_entity_poly.type
_entity_poly.pdbx_seq_one_letter_code
_entity_poly.pdbx_strand_id
1 'polypeptide(L)'
;MSLLLPRSAALGALLLTSAAFAAATPQDVERAADAAALAVDGLIAPCPASVRQASASARCVTSDLNLAATRKALSAASKLNLYGAWRTDGQGRVYNWVTLPNGYVNIGIVPDSTNAEASLILLTPSVQKPAPATPAPTTPAAQTPAPTTPPKTETPAASAVPAFKRSLRLTTPRMNGADVKQLQLRLMDRSHVDPGKGGDGWFGPVTEANVIVFQLANGLKPTGVVDRATWTTLFSPGAKYFDAQAAQELSKRRR
;
A
#
# COMPACT_ATOMS: atom_id res chain seq x y z
N MET A 1 14.05 71.82 -33.43
CA MET A 1 12.72 72.41 -33.21
C MET A 1 11.74 71.28 -32.95
N SER A 2 11.27 71.17 -31.70
CA SER A 2 10.03 70.55 -31.20
C SER A 2 9.58 69.14 -31.60
N LEU A 3 9.46 68.29 -30.56
CA LEU A 3 8.32 67.42 -30.15
C LEU A 3 7.64 66.53 -31.23
N LEU A 4 7.43 65.24 -31.02
CA LEU A 4 6.39 64.68 -30.14
C LEU A 4 6.67 63.21 -29.76
N LEU A 5 6.46 62.86 -28.48
CA LEU A 5 6.08 61.51 -28.03
C LEU A 5 4.61 61.21 -28.39
N PRO A 6 4.23 59.92 -28.48
CA PRO A 6 3.30 59.37 -27.49
C PRO A 6 3.80 58.00 -26.97
N ARG A 7 3.95 57.84 -25.64
CA ARG A 7 2.95 57.31 -24.68
C ARG A 7 2.56 55.84 -24.92
N SER A 8 3.22 54.98 -24.14
CA SER A 8 2.63 53.95 -23.28
C SER A 8 1.71 52.90 -23.90
N ALA A 9 2.20 51.67 -23.97
CA ALA A 9 1.51 50.51 -23.41
C ALA A 9 2.53 49.39 -23.16
N ALA A 10 3.22 49.46 -22.01
CA ALA A 10 3.91 48.30 -21.47
C ALA A 10 2.85 47.27 -21.06
N LEU A 11 2.49 46.36 -21.97
CA LEU A 11 1.89 45.09 -21.56
C LEU A 11 3.01 44.27 -20.89
N GLY A 12 3.16 44.48 -19.59
CA GLY A 12 3.81 43.53 -18.71
C GLY A 12 2.98 42.25 -18.72
N ALA A 13 3.25 41.37 -19.69
CA ALA A 13 2.88 39.98 -19.59
C ALA A 13 3.69 39.42 -18.43
N LEU A 14 3.09 39.44 -17.23
CA LEU A 14 3.54 38.68 -16.08
C LEU A 14 3.37 37.20 -16.47
N LEU A 15 4.35 36.68 -17.20
CA LEU A 15 4.55 35.25 -17.34
C LEU A 15 4.74 34.75 -15.91
N LEU A 16 3.68 34.21 -15.34
CA LEU A 16 3.76 33.19 -14.31
C LEU A 16 4.60 32.08 -14.93
N THR A 17 5.93 32.20 -14.78
CA THR A 17 6.84 31.09 -14.95
C THR A 17 6.40 30.09 -13.90
N SER A 18 5.53 29.18 -14.33
CA SER A 18 5.23 27.98 -13.58
C SER A 18 6.59 27.34 -13.37
N ALA A 19 7.11 27.41 -12.14
CA ALA A 19 8.33 26.72 -11.79
C ALA A 19 8.07 25.23 -12.05
N ALA A 20 8.50 24.76 -13.22
CA ALA A 20 8.51 23.36 -13.53
C ALA A 20 9.44 22.74 -12.49
N PHE A 21 8.89 21.94 -11.58
CA PHE A 21 9.71 21.18 -10.65
C PHE A 21 10.65 20.30 -11.47
N ALA A 22 11.95 20.55 -11.37
CA ALA A 22 12.94 19.68 -11.99
C ALA A 22 12.85 18.31 -11.33
N ALA A 23 12.94 17.24 -12.11
CA ALA A 23 13.06 15.89 -11.59
C ALA A 23 14.25 15.81 -10.61
N ALA A 24 14.15 15.02 -9.55
CA ALA A 24 15.30 14.78 -8.67
C ALA A 24 16.51 14.30 -9.49
N THR A 25 17.67 14.90 -9.26
CA THR A 25 18.90 14.57 -10.00
C THR A 25 19.45 13.20 -9.57
N PRO A 26 20.33 12.56 -10.35
CA PRO A 26 20.98 11.32 -9.91
C PRO A 26 21.73 11.49 -8.58
N GLN A 27 22.35 12.65 -8.35
CA GLN A 27 23.04 12.98 -7.10
C GLN A 27 22.07 13.09 -5.91
N ASP A 28 20.83 13.53 -6.15
CA ASP A 28 19.80 13.56 -5.12
C ASP A 28 19.36 12.16 -4.70
N VAL A 29 19.23 11.24 -5.67
CA VAL A 29 18.91 9.84 -5.39
C VAL A 29 20.04 9.16 -4.64
N GLU A 30 21.30 9.46 -4.98
CA GLU A 30 22.48 8.95 -4.26
C GLU A 30 22.49 9.41 -2.79
N ARG A 31 22.31 10.71 -2.55
CA ARG A 31 22.26 11.26 -1.18
C ARG A 31 21.12 10.68 -0.35
N ALA A 32 19.95 10.46 -0.96
CA ALA A 32 18.83 9.81 -0.30
C ALA A 32 19.15 8.33 0.02
N ALA A 33 19.89 7.64 -0.85
CA ALA A 33 20.29 6.25 -0.64
C ALA A 33 21.33 6.13 0.50
N ASP A 34 22.30 7.04 0.57
CA ASP A 34 23.26 7.11 1.69
C ASP A 34 22.54 7.34 3.03
N ALA A 35 21.58 8.26 3.06
CA ALA A 35 20.77 8.52 4.25
C ALA A 35 19.92 7.31 4.65
N ALA A 36 19.35 6.59 3.66
CA ALA A 36 18.58 5.37 3.90
C ALA A 36 19.47 4.22 4.40
N ALA A 37 20.66 4.04 3.84
CA ALA A 37 21.64 3.04 4.28
C ALA A 37 22.05 3.27 5.73
N LEU A 38 22.40 4.51 6.09
CA LEU A 38 22.71 4.87 7.48
C LEU A 38 21.52 4.68 8.43
N ALA A 39 20.29 4.91 7.97
CA ALA A 39 19.11 4.79 8.81
C ALA A 39 18.80 3.35 9.23
N VAL A 40 19.18 2.37 8.40
CA VAL A 40 18.79 0.96 8.56
C VAL A 40 19.99 0.04 8.78
N ASP A 41 21.17 0.63 9.01
CA ASP A 41 22.47 -0.04 9.04
C ASP A 41 22.67 -0.97 7.83
N GLY A 42 22.22 -0.49 6.67
CA GLY A 42 22.18 -1.24 5.41
C GLY A 42 23.33 -0.92 4.47
N LEU A 43 23.41 -1.69 3.38
CA LEU A 43 24.43 -1.51 2.34
C LEU A 43 23.79 -1.08 1.02
N ILE A 44 24.46 -0.19 0.28
CA ILE A 44 24.03 0.16 -1.06
C ILE A 44 24.39 -0.99 -2.01
N ALA A 45 23.39 -1.52 -2.70
CA ALA A 45 23.49 -2.70 -3.54
C ALA A 45 23.00 -2.40 -4.97
N PRO A 46 23.45 -3.17 -5.98
CA PRO A 46 22.90 -3.07 -7.32
C PRO A 46 21.39 -3.37 -7.31
N CYS A 47 20.62 -2.48 -7.92
CA CYS A 47 19.18 -2.71 -8.05
C CYS A 47 18.84 -3.91 -8.94
N PRO A 48 17.71 -4.59 -8.70
CA PRO A 48 17.18 -5.61 -9.60
C PRO A 48 17.05 -5.09 -11.04
N ALA A 49 17.16 -5.98 -12.02
CA ALA A 49 17.15 -5.61 -13.44
C ALA A 49 15.89 -4.84 -13.84
N SER A 50 14.72 -5.22 -13.32
CA SER A 50 13.45 -4.53 -13.55
C SER A 50 13.45 -3.07 -13.08
N VAL A 51 14.10 -2.78 -11.95
CA VAL A 51 14.20 -1.42 -11.38
C VAL A 51 15.19 -0.59 -12.20
N ARG A 52 16.33 -1.17 -12.58
CA ARG A 52 17.33 -0.48 -13.43
C ARG A 52 16.78 -0.17 -14.83
N GLN A 53 15.92 -1.03 -15.38
CA GLN A 53 15.24 -0.78 -16.65
C GLN A 53 14.23 0.37 -16.55
N ALA A 54 13.58 0.52 -15.40
CA ALA A 54 12.61 1.61 -15.17
C ALA A 54 13.29 2.95 -14.85
N SER A 55 14.45 2.94 -14.19
CA SER A 55 15.23 4.14 -13.92
C SER A 55 16.72 3.82 -13.80
N ALA A 56 17.52 4.36 -14.72
CA ALA A 56 18.98 4.19 -14.71
C ALA A 56 19.65 4.84 -13.49
N SER A 57 18.99 5.82 -12.87
CA SER A 57 19.46 6.53 -11.67
C SER A 57 18.92 5.95 -10.38
N ALA A 58 18.23 4.80 -10.42
CA ALA A 58 17.74 4.13 -9.22
C ALA A 58 18.89 3.65 -8.33
N ARG A 59 18.70 3.77 -7.02
CA ARG A 59 19.61 3.22 -6.00
C ARG A 59 18.85 2.29 -5.08
N CYS A 60 19.52 1.25 -4.61
CA CYS A 60 18.91 0.25 -3.76
C CYS A 60 19.76 0.01 -2.52
N VAL A 61 19.09 -0.15 -1.38
CA VAL A 61 19.73 -0.41 -0.09
C VAL A 61 19.18 -1.70 0.47
N THR A 62 20.06 -2.66 0.77
CA THR A 62 19.71 -3.89 1.48
C THR A 62 19.75 -3.66 2.98
N SER A 63 18.79 -4.24 3.71
CA SER A 63 18.75 -4.20 5.16
C SER A 63 18.30 -5.56 5.69
N ASP A 64 18.94 -6.05 6.75
CA ASP A 64 18.52 -7.28 7.44
C ASP A 64 17.23 -7.09 8.28
N LEU A 65 16.70 -5.86 8.32
CA LEU A 65 15.45 -5.55 8.99
C LEU A 65 14.25 -5.97 8.14
N ASN A 66 13.22 -6.48 8.81
CA ASN A 66 11.93 -6.73 8.19
C ASN A 66 11.22 -5.40 7.84
N LEU A 67 10.22 -5.47 6.97
CA LEU A 67 9.56 -4.30 6.40
C LEU A 67 9.06 -3.29 7.45
N ALA A 68 8.52 -3.77 8.58
CA ALA A 68 8.04 -2.92 9.66
C ALA A 68 9.19 -2.22 10.40
N ALA A 69 10.27 -2.95 10.70
CA ALA A 69 11.47 -2.40 11.33
C ALA A 69 12.20 -1.42 10.40
N THR A 70 12.33 -1.74 9.10
CA THR A 70 12.89 -0.85 8.08
C THR A 70 12.07 0.44 7.97
N ARG A 71 10.74 0.34 7.90
CA ARG A 71 9.86 1.52 7.87
C ARG A 71 10.04 2.38 9.12
N LYS A 72 10.09 1.77 10.29
CA LYS A 72 10.29 2.47 11.57
C LYS A 72 11.64 3.19 11.59
N ALA A 73 12.71 2.52 11.17
CA ALA A 73 14.06 3.07 11.09
C ALA A 73 14.15 4.26 10.12
N LEU A 74 13.62 4.11 8.90
CA LEU A 74 13.55 5.20 7.92
C LEU A 74 12.69 6.38 8.41
N SER A 75 11.62 6.11 9.17
CA SER A 75 10.78 7.17 9.75
C SER A 75 11.48 7.95 10.86
N ALA A 76 12.40 7.30 11.60
CA ALA A 76 13.19 7.94 12.64
C ALA A 76 14.36 8.76 12.06
N ALA A 77 14.73 8.53 10.81
CA ALA A 77 15.83 9.22 10.16
C ALA A 77 15.43 10.63 9.71
N SER A 78 15.75 11.63 10.54
CA SER A 78 15.53 13.04 10.24
C SER A 78 16.17 13.50 8.93
N LYS A 79 17.26 12.87 8.49
CA LYS A 79 17.93 13.17 7.21
C LYS A 79 17.09 12.85 5.97
N LEU A 80 16.07 12.00 6.08
CA LEU A 80 15.23 11.59 4.94
C LEU A 80 14.02 12.50 4.68
N ASN A 81 13.74 13.52 5.52
CA ASN A 81 12.67 14.51 5.31
C ASN A 81 11.40 13.94 4.64
N LEU A 82 10.82 12.89 5.24
CA LEU A 82 9.75 12.11 4.62
C LEU A 82 8.47 12.93 4.44
N TYR A 83 7.82 12.75 3.29
CA TYR A 83 6.62 13.47 2.89
C TYR A 83 5.36 12.82 3.46
N GLY A 84 4.97 13.24 4.66
CA GLY A 84 3.72 12.78 5.28
C GLY A 84 3.72 11.28 5.58
N ALA A 85 2.54 10.67 5.59
CA ALA A 85 2.37 9.27 5.97
C ALA A 85 2.82 8.29 4.87
N TRP A 86 3.38 7.16 5.30
CA TRP A 86 3.66 6.01 4.44
C TRP A 86 2.38 5.52 3.75
N ARG A 87 2.54 5.07 2.50
CA ARG A 87 1.47 4.53 1.66
C ARG A 87 1.80 3.10 1.27
N THR A 88 0.77 2.36 0.86
CA THR A 88 0.91 1.02 0.32
C THR A 88 0.21 0.97 -1.02
N ASP A 89 0.90 0.50 -2.06
CA ASP A 89 0.31 0.35 -3.38
C ASP A 89 -0.41 -1.00 -3.51
N GLY A 90 -1.11 -1.20 -4.62
CA GLY A 90 -1.84 -2.45 -4.90
C GLY A 90 -0.95 -3.69 -5.03
N GLN A 91 0.38 -3.53 -4.99
CA GLN A 91 1.37 -4.60 -5.07
C GLN A 91 2.03 -4.86 -3.69
N GLY A 92 1.61 -4.17 -2.63
CA GLY A 92 2.12 -4.36 -1.27
C GLY A 92 3.46 -3.68 -1.01
N ARG A 93 3.97 -2.85 -1.93
CA ARG A 93 5.15 -2.02 -1.66
C ARG A 93 4.73 -0.89 -0.73
N VAL A 94 5.47 -0.73 0.36
CA VAL A 94 5.29 0.39 1.29
C VAL A 94 6.20 1.52 0.87
N TYR A 95 5.66 2.69 0.59
CA TYR A 95 6.41 3.78 -0.03
C TYR A 95 6.07 5.15 0.56
N ASN A 96 7.01 6.05 0.39
CA ASN A 96 6.91 7.47 0.73
C ASN A 96 7.78 8.26 -0.26
N TRP A 97 7.95 9.56 -0.01
CA TRP A 97 8.87 10.42 -0.75
C TRP A 97 9.77 11.18 0.22
N VAL A 98 11.03 11.30 -0.15
CA VAL A 98 12.00 12.21 0.47
C VAL A 98 11.79 13.58 -0.16
N THR A 99 11.53 14.59 0.67
CA THR A 99 11.38 15.98 0.21
C THR A 99 12.75 16.63 0.06
N LEU A 100 13.02 17.19 -1.12
CA LEU A 100 14.26 17.89 -1.45
C LEU A 100 13.96 19.34 -1.84
N PRO A 101 14.95 20.25 -1.82
CA PRO A 101 14.74 21.65 -2.21
C PRO A 101 14.14 21.82 -3.62
N ASN A 102 14.52 20.94 -4.55
CA ASN A 102 14.16 21.05 -5.97
C ASN A 102 13.24 19.92 -6.48
N GLY A 103 12.83 18.98 -5.62
CA GLY A 103 12.06 17.83 -6.08
C GLY A 103 11.81 16.77 -5.01
N TYR A 104 11.53 15.55 -5.46
CA TYR A 104 11.22 14.42 -4.59
C TYR A 104 11.92 13.15 -5.07
N VAL A 105 12.38 12.34 -4.11
CA VAL A 105 12.84 10.97 -4.38
C VAL A 105 11.80 10.02 -3.85
N ASN A 106 11.29 9.12 -4.68
CA ASN A 106 10.42 8.06 -4.21
C ASN A 106 11.25 7.02 -3.46
N ILE A 107 10.83 6.68 -2.25
CA ILE A 107 11.43 5.65 -1.41
C ILE A 107 10.40 4.55 -1.18
N GLY A 108 10.69 3.33 -1.63
CA GLY A 108 9.84 2.16 -1.49
C GLY A 108 10.55 1.05 -0.75
N ILE A 109 9.86 0.35 0.15
CA ILE A 109 10.34 -0.82 0.87
C ILE A 109 9.61 -2.03 0.29
N VAL A 110 10.38 -3.01 -0.14
CA VAL A 110 9.88 -4.32 -0.57
C VAL A 110 10.61 -5.40 0.22
N PRO A 111 9.99 -6.57 0.43
CA PRO A 111 10.72 -7.73 0.94
C PRO A 111 11.88 -8.07 0.02
N ASP A 112 13.03 -8.42 0.60
CA ASP A 112 14.13 -8.90 -0.20
C ASP A 112 13.76 -10.25 -0.86
N SER A 113 14.10 -10.41 -2.14
CA SER A 113 13.73 -11.61 -2.91
C SER A 113 14.50 -12.86 -2.49
N THR A 114 15.64 -12.68 -1.80
CA THR A 114 16.54 -13.73 -1.34
C THR A 114 16.38 -14.04 0.14
N ASN A 115 15.93 -13.07 0.94
CA ASN A 115 15.61 -13.26 2.35
C ASN A 115 14.29 -12.55 2.73
N ALA A 116 13.25 -13.32 3.03
CA ALA A 116 11.92 -12.78 3.38
C ALA A 116 11.87 -12.01 4.70
N GLU A 117 12.90 -12.15 5.57
CA GLU A 117 13.03 -11.38 6.81
C GLU A 117 13.79 -10.07 6.63
N ALA A 118 14.47 -9.91 5.48
CA ALA A 118 15.20 -8.71 5.09
C ALA A 118 14.35 -7.84 4.15
N SER A 119 14.73 -6.57 4.03
CA SER A 119 14.05 -5.61 3.17
C SER A 119 15.03 -5.00 2.16
N LEU A 120 14.52 -4.81 0.96
CA LEU A 120 15.16 -4.00 -0.07
C LEU A 120 14.46 -2.65 -0.16
N ILE A 121 15.23 -1.58 0.00
CA ILE A 121 14.76 -0.21 -0.15
C ILE A 121 15.11 0.24 -1.56
N LEU A 122 14.12 0.71 -2.30
CA LEU A 122 14.18 1.18 -3.67
C LEU A 122 14.07 2.70 -3.66
N LEU A 123 15.09 3.39 -4.14
CA LEU A 123 15.09 4.83 -4.31
C LEU A 123 15.10 5.19 -5.79
N THR A 124 14.11 5.95 -6.23
CA THR A 124 13.95 6.36 -7.64
C THR A 124 13.64 7.85 -7.75
N PRO A 125 14.13 8.52 -8.80
CA PRO A 125 13.80 9.93 -9.01
C PRO A 125 12.29 10.08 -9.26
N SER A 126 11.67 11.08 -8.62
CA SER A 126 10.27 11.41 -8.85
C SER A 126 10.16 12.73 -9.61
N VAL A 127 9.38 12.71 -10.70
CA VAL A 127 9.05 13.89 -11.53
C VAL A 127 7.77 14.60 -11.07
N GLN A 128 7.05 14.00 -10.12
CA GLN A 128 5.76 14.50 -9.65
C GLN A 128 5.85 14.83 -8.18
N LYS A 129 5.37 16.03 -7.82
CA LYS A 129 5.11 16.37 -6.43
C LYS A 129 4.10 15.37 -5.87
N PRO A 130 4.37 14.71 -4.74
CA PRO A 130 3.41 13.83 -4.13
C PRO A 130 2.14 14.61 -3.79
N ALA A 131 0.99 14.09 -4.18
CA ALA A 131 -0.28 14.66 -3.74
C ALA A 131 -0.30 14.66 -2.20
N PRO A 132 -0.74 15.74 -1.53
CA PRO A 132 -0.93 15.74 -0.09
C PRO A 132 -1.74 14.53 0.34
N ALA A 133 -1.38 13.94 1.49
CA ALA A 133 -2.18 12.88 2.09
C ALA A 133 -3.47 13.50 2.69
N THR A 134 -4.31 14.09 1.85
CA THR A 134 -5.68 14.46 2.23
C THR A 134 -6.49 13.17 2.18
N PRO A 135 -7.28 12.81 3.22
CA PRO A 135 -8.33 11.82 3.00
C PRO A 135 -9.20 12.38 1.88
N ALA A 136 -9.21 11.73 0.73
CA ALA A 136 -10.07 12.15 -0.35
C ALA A 136 -11.51 12.17 0.19
N PRO A 137 -12.26 13.28 0.11
CA PRO A 137 -13.69 13.16 0.10
C PRO A 137 -14.01 12.35 -1.14
N THR A 138 -14.42 11.09 -0.95
CA THR A 138 -15.01 10.30 -2.01
C THR A 138 -16.30 11.00 -2.40
N THR A 139 -16.22 11.86 -3.41
CA THR A 139 -17.37 12.26 -4.21
C THR A 139 -17.54 11.15 -5.26
N PRO A 140 -18.52 10.24 -5.14
CA PRO A 140 -18.79 9.30 -6.20
C PRO A 140 -19.37 10.08 -7.38
N ALA A 141 -18.79 9.94 -8.56
CA ALA A 141 -19.41 10.40 -9.79
C ALA A 141 -20.79 9.75 -9.91
N ALA A 142 -21.82 10.59 -9.83
CA ALA A 142 -23.21 10.20 -9.96
C ALA A 142 -23.46 9.63 -11.36
N GLN A 143 -23.84 8.35 -11.42
CA GLN A 143 -24.72 7.86 -12.48
C GLN A 143 -26.14 7.98 -11.95
N THR A 144 -26.85 8.99 -12.43
CA THR A 144 -28.30 9.18 -12.25
C THR A 144 -29.02 7.96 -12.83
N PRO A 145 -29.94 7.35 -12.08
CA PRO A 145 -31.35 7.69 -12.28
C PRO A 145 -32.05 8.05 -10.95
N ALA A 146 -32.59 9.26 -10.91
CA ALA A 146 -33.72 9.61 -10.05
C ALA A 146 -35.02 9.49 -10.91
N PRO A 147 -36.24 9.51 -10.35
CA PRO A 147 -36.65 9.75 -8.95
C PRO A 147 -37.57 8.60 -8.42
N THR A 148 -38.03 8.51 -7.17
CA THR A 148 -38.82 9.50 -6.43
C THR A 148 -38.97 9.10 -4.94
N THR A 149 -38.47 10.00 -4.07
CA THR A 149 -39.03 10.48 -2.77
C THR A 149 -39.07 9.61 -1.47
N PRO A 150 -39.01 10.25 -0.27
CA PRO A 150 -38.01 9.99 0.79
C PRO A 150 -38.67 9.87 2.21
N PRO A 151 -38.05 10.30 3.33
CA PRO A 151 -37.12 9.56 4.19
C PRO A 151 -37.71 9.32 5.60
N LYS A 152 -37.31 8.22 6.27
CA LYS A 152 -37.40 8.17 7.74
C LYS A 152 -36.00 7.97 8.32
N THR A 153 -35.55 9.06 8.93
CA THR A 153 -34.51 9.21 9.95
C THR A 153 -33.89 7.91 10.44
N GLU A 154 -32.62 7.69 10.08
CA GLU A 154 -31.67 7.14 11.04
C GLU A 154 -30.32 7.85 10.90
N THR A 155 -29.91 8.41 12.04
CA THR A 155 -28.69 9.14 12.38
C THR A 155 -27.42 8.29 12.13
N PRO A 156 -26.24 8.90 11.92
CA PRO A 156 -25.10 8.26 11.26
C PRO A 156 -24.15 7.49 12.20
N ALA A 157 -23.43 6.54 11.58
CA ALA A 157 -22.22 5.82 12.03
C ALA A 157 -22.38 4.58 12.94
N ALA A 158 -22.33 3.38 12.32
CA ALA A 158 -21.72 2.19 12.92
C ALA A 158 -21.39 1.12 11.85
N SER A 159 -20.16 0.61 11.91
CA SER A 159 -19.52 -0.49 11.15
C SER A 159 -20.43 -1.44 10.34
N ALA A 160 -20.45 -1.28 9.01
CA ALA A 160 -21.09 -2.26 8.12
C ALA A 160 -20.19 -3.51 7.96
N VAL A 161 -20.51 -4.57 8.70
CA VAL A 161 -20.01 -5.93 8.41
C VAL A 161 -20.42 -6.28 6.97
N PRO A 162 -19.49 -6.75 6.10
CA PRO A 162 -19.83 -7.07 4.73
C PRO A 162 -20.85 -8.22 4.68
N ALA A 163 -21.82 -8.14 3.77
CA ALA A 163 -22.89 -9.13 3.66
C ALA A 163 -22.36 -10.49 3.16
N PHE A 164 -22.74 -11.58 3.85
CA PHE A 164 -22.46 -12.95 3.43
C PHE A 164 -23.34 -13.33 2.22
N LYS A 165 -22.72 -13.60 1.07
CA LYS A 165 -23.43 -13.90 -0.19
C LYS A 165 -23.56 -15.40 -0.48
N ARG A 166 -22.51 -16.17 -0.22
CA ARG A 166 -22.43 -17.62 -0.51
C ARG A 166 -21.34 -18.28 0.32
N SER A 167 -21.40 -19.60 0.49
CA SER A 167 -20.36 -20.36 1.17
C SER A 167 -19.10 -20.46 0.32
N LEU A 168 -17.93 -20.17 0.91
CA LEU A 168 -16.63 -20.20 0.21
C LEU A 168 -15.82 -21.43 0.64
N ARG A 169 -15.24 -22.15 -0.31
CA ARG A 169 -14.42 -23.34 -0.06
C ARG A 169 -13.46 -23.61 -1.22
N LEU A 170 -12.49 -24.49 -1.00
CA LEU A 170 -11.64 -24.98 -2.07
C LEU A 170 -12.46 -25.88 -3.01
N THR A 171 -12.42 -25.60 -4.31
CA THR A 171 -13.09 -26.37 -5.37
C THR A 171 -12.19 -26.47 -6.61
N THR A 172 -12.56 -27.33 -7.55
CA THR A 172 -11.95 -27.41 -8.89
C THR A 172 -13.04 -27.19 -9.94
N PRO A 173 -13.02 -26.07 -10.71
CA PRO A 173 -12.09 -24.95 -10.64
C PRO A 173 -12.22 -24.15 -9.32
N ARG A 174 -11.16 -23.41 -8.95
CA ARG A 174 -11.12 -22.65 -7.69
C ARG A 174 -12.19 -21.55 -7.67
N MET A 175 -12.89 -21.43 -6.54
CA MET A 175 -13.76 -20.28 -6.30
C MET A 175 -12.94 -18.99 -6.35
N ASN A 176 -13.51 -17.96 -6.96
CA ASN A 176 -12.92 -16.63 -6.97
C ASN A 176 -13.99 -15.54 -6.89
N GLY A 177 -13.56 -14.32 -6.58
CA GLY A 177 -14.43 -13.15 -6.53
C GLY A 177 -14.04 -12.14 -5.46
N ALA A 178 -14.77 -11.02 -5.43
CA ALA A 178 -14.57 -9.97 -4.44
C ALA A 178 -14.83 -10.45 -3.00
N ASP A 179 -15.75 -11.40 -2.81
CA ASP A 179 -16.05 -12.04 -1.53
C ASP A 179 -14.89 -12.88 -1.00
N VAL A 180 -14.20 -13.61 -1.89
CA VAL A 180 -12.98 -14.36 -1.56
C VAL A 180 -11.84 -13.41 -1.20
N LYS A 181 -11.68 -12.32 -1.96
CA LYS A 181 -10.65 -11.31 -1.65
C LYS A 181 -10.90 -10.66 -0.29
N GLN A 182 -12.16 -10.31 0.02
CA GLN A 182 -12.55 -9.76 1.31
C GLN A 182 -12.28 -10.73 2.47
N LEU A 183 -12.64 -12.01 2.29
CA LEU A 183 -12.30 -13.07 3.22
C LEU A 183 -10.79 -13.11 3.50
N GLN A 184 -9.97 -13.18 2.45
CA GLN A 184 -8.52 -13.27 2.56
C GLN A 184 -7.91 -12.05 3.27
N LEU A 185 -8.34 -10.84 2.91
CA LEU A 185 -7.89 -9.61 3.56
C LEU A 185 -8.25 -9.59 5.05
N ARG A 186 -9.44 -10.06 5.40
CA ARG A 186 -9.85 -10.13 6.80
C ARG A 186 -9.13 -11.24 7.57
N LEU A 187 -8.86 -12.39 6.94
CA LEU A 187 -8.04 -13.43 7.56
C LEU A 187 -6.63 -12.91 7.84
N MET A 188 -6.03 -12.17 6.92
CA MET A 188 -4.73 -11.53 7.12
C MET A 188 -4.73 -10.53 8.28
N ASP A 189 -5.77 -9.71 8.41
CA ASP A 189 -5.95 -8.81 9.57
C ASP A 189 -6.06 -9.58 10.90
N ARG A 190 -6.50 -10.84 10.87
CA ARG A 190 -6.64 -11.70 12.05
C ARG A 190 -5.50 -12.70 12.26
N SER A 191 -4.42 -12.69 11.46
CA SER A 191 -3.48 -13.83 11.43
C SER A 191 -2.16 -13.67 12.20
N HIS A 192 -2.02 -12.70 13.11
CA HIS A 192 -0.76 -12.39 13.82
C HIS A 192 0.47 -12.17 12.90
N VAL A 193 0.25 -12.02 11.59
CA VAL A 193 1.26 -11.95 10.54
C VAL A 193 0.87 -10.81 9.61
N ASP A 194 1.85 -10.04 9.14
CA ASP A 194 1.65 -8.93 8.21
C ASP A 194 1.06 -9.45 6.87
N PRO A 195 -0.06 -8.89 6.35
CA PRO A 195 -0.78 -9.38 5.17
C PRO A 195 0.03 -9.63 3.89
N GLY A 196 1.26 -9.12 3.80
CA GLY A 196 2.13 -9.30 2.64
C GLY A 196 1.47 -8.88 1.33
N LYS A 197 1.18 -9.84 0.45
CA LYS A 197 0.65 -9.61 -0.91
C LYS A 197 -0.86 -9.34 -1.01
N GLY A 198 -1.58 -9.34 0.11
CA GLY A 198 -3.05 -9.20 0.12
C GLY A 198 -3.78 -10.39 -0.51
N GLY A 199 -5.11 -10.34 -0.51
CA GLY A 199 -5.94 -11.36 -1.15
C GLY A 199 -5.91 -11.25 -2.68
N ASP A 200 -5.58 -12.35 -3.36
CA ASP A 200 -5.64 -12.47 -4.83
C ASP A 200 -7.07 -12.69 -5.35
N GLY A 201 -8.03 -12.94 -4.45
CA GLY A 201 -9.42 -13.22 -4.78
C GLY A 201 -9.67 -14.65 -5.23
N TRP A 202 -8.71 -15.57 -5.07
CA TRP A 202 -8.82 -16.99 -5.42
C TRP A 202 -8.74 -17.88 -4.19
N PHE A 203 -9.75 -18.73 -3.99
CA PHE A 203 -9.82 -19.64 -2.85
C PHE A 203 -8.94 -20.85 -3.12
N GLY A 204 -7.66 -20.73 -2.75
CA GLY A 204 -6.66 -21.78 -2.89
C GLY A 204 -6.40 -22.57 -1.59
N PRO A 205 -5.51 -23.58 -1.64
CA PRO A 205 -5.14 -24.38 -0.46
C PRO A 205 -4.59 -23.55 0.72
N VAL A 206 -3.92 -22.43 0.43
CA VAL A 206 -3.45 -21.50 1.47
C VAL A 206 -4.63 -20.80 2.15
N THR A 207 -5.63 -20.35 1.39
CA THR A 207 -6.85 -19.75 1.94
C THR A 207 -7.64 -20.75 2.77
N GLU A 208 -7.79 -21.99 2.29
CA GLU A 208 -8.43 -23.07 3.04
C GLU A 208 -7.72 -23.31 4.38
N ALA A 209 -6.39 -23.43 4.39
CA ALA A 209 -5.65 -23.66 5.61
C ALA A 209 -5.79 -22.49 6.62
N ASN A 210 -5.81 -21.25 6.15
CA ASN A 210 -6.07 -20.09 7.01
C ASN A 210 -7.48 -20.13 7.60
N VAL A 211 -8.49 -20.53 6.82
CA VAL A 211 -9.87 -20.71 7.33
C VAL A 211 -9.91 -21.78 8.41
N ILE A 212 -9.23 -22.91 8.22
CA ILE A 212 -9.18 -24.02 9.20
C ILE A 212 -8.60 -23.54 10.53
N VAL A 213 -7.45 -22.85 10.50
CA VAL A 213 -6.78 -22.39 11.72
C VAL A 213 -7.55 -21.24 12.38
N PHE A 214 -8.15 -20.34 11.60
CA PHE A 214 -9.06 -19.32 12.12
C PHE A 214 -10.28 -19.93 12.84
N GLN A 215 -10.91 -20.93 12.21
CA GLN A 215 -12.05 -21.64 12.80
C GLN A 215 -11.66 -22.28 14.13
N LEU A 216 -10.52 -22.97 14.17
CA LEU A 216 -10.01 -23.58 15.40
C LEU A 216 -9.78 -22.54 16.52
N ALA A 217 -9.12 -21.43 16.20
CA ALA A 217 -8.84 -20.36 17.16
C ALA A 217 -10.12 -19.70 17.72
N ASN A 218 -11.19 -19.67 16.93
CA ASN A 218 -12.47 -19.05 17.29
C ASN A 218 -13.51 -20.04 17.82
N GLY A 219 -13.12 -21.30 18.09
CA GLY A 219 -14.03 -22.32 18.64
C GLY A 219 -15.08 -22.82 17.64
N LEU A 220 -14.85 -22.62 16.34
CA LEU A 220 -15.67 -23.13 15.25
C LEU A 220 -15.14 -24.50 14.79
N LYS A 221 -15.99 -25.26 14.09
CA LYS A 221 -15.58 -26.53 13.49
C LYS A 221 -14.55 -26.26 12.37
N PRO A 222 -13.34 -26.87 12.41
CA PRO A 222 -12.24 -26.61 11.48
C PRO A 222 -12.44 -27.30 10.12
N THR A 223 -13.48 -26.90 9.40
CA THR A 223 -13.91 -27.52 8.13
C THR A 223 -13.18 -26.98 6.90
N GLY A 224 -12.58 -25.78 6.99
CA GLY A 224 -12.02 -25.07 5.83
C GLY A 224 -13.08 -24.44 4.91
N VAL A 225 -14.36 -24.58 5.26
CA VAL A 225 -15.49 -23.97 4.55
C VAL A 225 -15.94 -22.72 5.30
N VAL A 226 -16.06 -21.60 4.60
CA VAL A 226 -16.59 -20.35 5.14
C VAL A 226 -18.10 -20.32 4.92
N ASP A 227 -18.84 -20.72 5.95
CA ASP A 227 -20.29 -20.57 6.03
C ASP A 227 -20.68 -19.24 6.72
N ARG A 228 -21.99 -19.04 6.93
CA ARG A 228 -22.50 -17.81 7.57
C ARG A 228 -21.90 -17.60 8.96
N ALA A 229 -21.79 -18.67 9.76
CA ALA A 229 -21.23 -18.58 11.11
C ALA A 229 -19.76 -18.15 11.06
N THR A 230 -18.96 -18.77 10.20
CA THR A 230 -17.55 -18.42 10.01
C THR A 230 -17.38 -16.98 9.53
N TRP A 231 -18.20 -16.54 8.57
CA TRP A 231 -18.18 -15.18 8.04
C TRP A 231 -18.53 -14.14 9.12
N THR A 232 -19.62 -14.36 9.86
CA THR A 232 -20.04 -13.47 10.96
C THR A 232 -18.96 -13.36 12.02
N THR A 233 -18.37 -14.49 12.44
CA THR A 233 -17.28 -14.49 13.43
C THR A 233 -16.06 -13.73 12.91
N LEU A 234 -15.64 -13.95 11.67
CA LEU A 234 -14.46 -13.32 11.07
C LEU A 234 -14.56 -11.80 10.99
N PHE A 235 -15.74 -11.28 10.63
CA PHE A 235 -15.96 -9.84 10.54
C PHE A 235 -16.43 -9.19 11.84
N SER A 236 -16.67 -9.97 12.90
CA SER A 236 -16.99 -9.41 14.21
C SER A 236 -15.79 -8.63 14.79
N PRO A 237 -16.06 -7.62 15.65
CA PRO A 237 -15.01 -6.94 16.39
C PRO A 237 -14.20 -7.89 17.29
N GLY A 238 -14.87 -8.91 17.87
CA GLY A 238 -14.29 -9.90 18.78
C GLY A 238 -13.66 -11.12 18.13
N ALA A 239 -13.45 -11.12 16.81
CA ALA A 239 -12.77 -12.20 16.12
C ALA A 239 -11.38 -12.40 16.72
N LYS A 240 -11.10 -13.59 17.25
CA LYS A 240 -9.79 -13.93 17.81
C LYS A 240 -8.78 -14.03 16.69
N TYR A 241 -7.58 -13.60 17.01
CA TYR A 241 -6.44 -13.82 16.16
C TYR A 241 -6.09 -15.32 16.08
N PHE A 242 -5.42 -15.72 15.00
CA PHE A 242 -4.96 -17.08 14.77
C PHE A 242 -3.53 -17.08 14.22
N ASP A 243 -2.82 -18.20 14.33
CA ASP A 243 -1.45 -18.32 13.85
C ASP A 243 -1.40 -18.68 12.34
N ALA A 244 -0.96 -17.73 11.50
CA ALA A 244 -0.79 -17.99 10.07
C ALA A 244 0.34 -18.98 9.75
N GLN A 245 1.35 -19.17 10.62
CA GLN A 245 2.42 -20.15 10.39
C GLN A 245 1.88 -21.58 10.47
N ALA A 246 1.04 -21.87 11.46
CA ALA A 246 0.30 -23.13 11.53
C ALA A 246 -0.54 -23.39 10.25
N ALA A 247 -1.15 -22.35 9.67
CA ALA A 247 -1.89 -22.46 8.41
C ALA A 247 -0.96 -22.74 7.22
N GLN A 248 0.22 -22.12 7.16
CA GLN A 248 1.19 -22.39 6.12
C GLN A 248 1.71 -23.83 6.19
N GLU A 249 2.04 -24.33 7.37
CA GLU A 249 2.47 -25.73 7.57
C GLU A 249 1.37 -26.72 7.20
N LEU A 250 0.12 -26.44 7.57
CA LEU A 250 -1.03 -27.24 7.15
C LEU A 250 -1.18 -27.27 5.62
N SER A 251 -0.98 -26.13 4.94
CA SER A 251 -1.05 -26.05 3.48
C SER A 251 0.08 -26.79 2.76
N LYS A 252 1.26 -26.93 3.39
CA LYS A 252 2.39 -27.68 2.85
C LYS A 252 2.16 -29.18 2.97
N ARG A 253 1.61 -29.63 4.11
CA ARG A 253 1.33 -31.05 4.38
C ARG A 253 0.22 -31.65 3.52
N ARG A 254 -0.68 -30.81 3.01
CA ARG A 254 -1.82 -31.22 2.17
C ARG A 254 -1.57 -31.08 0.66
N ARG A 255 -0.34 -30.69 0.27
CA ARG A 255 0.07 -30.54 -1.13
C ARG A 255 0.72 -31.81 -1.67
#